data_AF-A0A7X9IYS3-F1
#
_entry.id   AF-A0A7X9IYS3-F1
#
_cell.length_a   1.000
_cell.length_b   1.000
_cell.length_c   1.000
_cell.angle_alpha   90.00
_cell.angle_beta   90.00
_cell.angle_gamma   90.00
#
_symmetry.space_group_name_H-M   'P 1'
#
loop_
_entity.id
_entity.type
_entity.pdbx_description
1 polymer ?
#
loop_
_entity_poly.entity_id
_entity_poly.type
_entity_poly.pdbx_seq_one_letter_code
_entity_poly.pdbx_strand_id
1 'polypeptide(L)'
;MKHAGTTWWLAALLAAGCAPGDDTGTDVAAPRDDGAAEAEGADGTGDDAPGPDADADAGDDAPGPDAGADVGDDAPGPDADADAGDDALCPVVPEPPPVPAQAIDGESPWGRHETTTVNGFQDDYLYDATDYLKIGLRREWGGSIVFFGIARGYGAGLNPTNAIDANDTGREVQVAFYDPDRLMQNCAWNASCATSPSSCPGGITYLGWDPVQGGNRCNRGSGVERVEFADGVLRAVTNPLFWNPNWDRTDCVSDNACTDPALRERRSDVRVTQSLRFVATHVVQLEYAVENLAALDHRATAQEMPTMYTANGRGGAAADLWQVVDSEGRQVVVDTPAGGDGFFYENFDSPGGWVTLQDDGRTYGVGIYYENRLTAFQAWQLRSLPFNNVRAQFSFGIPAGGTVRARAYLLLGSFDTIRSQAASLDARLGPFGTLDVPGPDAHVSGATAVQGWALDNRGVVSVELLVDGSPAVPLSYGASRPDVCLVWPGYAGCPAVGFSGTLDASALTPCGHILEVRATDADGNARTIAARRVFVDG
;
A
#
# COMPACT_ATOMS: atom_id res chain seq x y z
N MET A 1 -22.94 -32.68 5.89
CA MET A 1 -23.26 -31.26 5.68
C MET A 1 -24.04 -30.76 6.89
N LYS A 2 -23.46 -29.84 7.66
CA LYS A 2 -24.13 -29.01 8.68
C LYS A 2 -23.49 -27.63 8.58
N HIS A 3 -24.26 -26.57 8.77
CA HIS A 3 -23.69 -25.21 8.81
C HIS A 3 -22.82 -25.07 10.06
N ALA A 4 -21.58 -24.63 9.87
CA ALA A 4 -20.72 -24.08 10.90
C ALA A 4 -20.41 -22.65 10.46
N GLY A 5 -21.05 -21.68 11.10
CA GLY A 5 -20.87 -20.25 10.82
C GLY A 5 -20.92 -19.51 12.15
N THR A 6 -19.74 -19.09 12.61
CA THR A 6 -19.42 -18.45 13.90
C THR A 6 -18.04 -17.81 13.75
N THR A 7 -17.79 -16.49 13.85
CA THR A 7 -17.98 -15.52 14.97
C THR A 7 -16.81 -15.54 15.99
N TRP A 8 -16.01 -14.49 16.34
CA TRP A 8 -15.69 -13.15 15.75
C TRP A 8 -14.27 -12.61 16.13
N TRP A 9 -13.82 -11.54 15.45
CA TRP A 9 -12.43 -11.02 15.38
C TRP A 9 -12.17 -9.64 16.05
N LEU A 10 -13.15 -9.06 16.74
CA LEU A 10 -13.26 -7.59 16.83
C LEU A 10 -12.70 -6.92 18.11
N ALA A 11 -12.27 -7.69 19.12
CA ALA A 11 -11.73 -7.16 20.39
C ALA A 11 -10.50 -6.24 20.23
N ALA A 12 -9.85 -6.25 19.06
CA ALA A 12 -8.74 -5.37 18.71
C ALA A 12 -9.08 -3.87 18.71
N LEU A 13 -10.21 -3.51 18.09
CA LEU A 13 -10.47 -2.12 17.70
C LEU A 13 -11.10 -1.28 18.82
N LEU A 14 -11.71 -1.93 19.82
CA LEU A 14 -12.34 -1.24 20.96
C LEU A 14 -11.33 -0.73 22.02
N ALA A 15 -10.06 -1.11 21.92
CA ALA A 15 -9.03 -0.69 22.88
C ALA A 15 -8.46 0.72 22.63
N ALA A 16 -8.77 1.36 21.50
CA ALA A 16 -8.17 2.63 21.07
C ALA A 16 -9.20 3.79 20.87
N GLY A 17 -10.47 3.57 21.20
CA GLY A 17 -11.55 4.54 20.98
C GLY A 17 -12.01 5.23 22.26
N CYS A 18 -12.01 6.57 22.28
CA CYS A 18 -12.58 7.44 23.32
C CYS A 18 -11.89 7.39 24.70
N ALA A 19 -10.71 8.00 24.81
CA ALA A 19 -10.38 8.73 26.04
C ALA A 19 -11.30 9.99 26.13
N PRO A 20 -11.95 10.27 27.27
CA PRO A 20 -12.67 11.52 27.47
C PRO A 20 -11.67 12.69 27.60
N GLY A 21 -11.98 13.83 27.00
CA GLY A 21 -11.24 15.08 27.26
C GLY A 21 -11.66 15.69 28.60
N ASP A 22 -10.70 16.24 29.34
CA ASP A 22 -10.94 16.95 30.60
C ASP A 22 -11.58 18.34 30.35
N ASP A 23 -12.91 18.38 30.23
CA ASP A 23 -13.68 19.64 30.29
C ASP A 23 -13.68 20.18 31.73
N THR A 24 -12.90 21.22 31.98
CA THR A 24 -12.81 21.89 33.30
C THR A 24 -13.04 23.40 33.24
N GLY A 25 -14.31 23.81 33.18
CA GLY A 25 -14.78 25.08 33.75
C GLY A 25 -15.36 26.14 32.80
N THR A 26 -16.65 26.42 33.00
CA THR A 26 -17.20 27.75 33.39
C THR A 26 -16.54 29.03 32.81
N ASP A 27 -17.23 29.97 32.16
CA ASP A 27 -18.68 30.25 32.08
C ASP A 27 -19.08 30.92 30.74
N VAL A 28 -20.33 30.73 30.32
CA VAL A 28 -21.02 31.63 29.37
C VAL A 28 -22.43 31.93 29.89
N ALA A 29 -22.85 33.20 29.83
CA ALA A 29 -24.11 33.65 30.41
C ALA A 29 -25.37 33.28 29.60
N ALA A 30 -26.51 33.23 30.29
CA ALA A 30 -27.83 32.95 29.73
C ALA A 30 -28.32 34.04 28.74
N PRO A 31 -29.25 33.71 27.82
CA PRO A 31 -29.47 34.49 26.59
C PRO A 31 -30.38 35.72 26.77
N ARG A 32 -30.49 36.50 25.70
CA ARG A 32 -31.64 37.37 25.45
C ARG A 32 -32.42 36.89 24.24
N ASP A 33 -33.73 36.79 24.45
CA ASP A 33 -34.78 36.73 23.43
C ASP A 33 -34.96 38.13 22.78
N ASP A 34 -35.52 38.18 21.56
CA ASP A 34 -36.19 39.32 20.90
C ASP A 34 -36.24 39.14 19.37
N GLY A 35 -37.40 39.44 18.74
CA GLY A 35 -37.48 39.85 17.33
C GLY A 35 -38.05 38.82 16.32
N ALA A 36 -39.36 38.87 16.06
CA ALA A 36 -40.06 38.01 15.10
C ALA A 36 -40.39 38.69 13.75
N ALA A 37 -40.66 37.86 12.73
CA ALA A 37 -41.39 38.15 11.48
C ALA A 37 -40.72 39.13 10.48
N GLU A 38 -41.11 39.28 9.20
CA GLU A 38 -42.18 38.75 8.31
C GLU A 38 -41.52 38.20 7.01
N ALA A 39 -41.98 37.22 6.22
CA ALA A 39 -43.29 36.72 5.75
C ALA A 39 -43.75 37.28 4.37
N GLU A 40 -44.18 36.37 3.48
CA GLU A 40 -44.68 36.58 2.09
C GLU A 40 -43.63 37.10 1.05
N GLY A 41 -43.67 36.82 -0.26
CA GLY A 41 -44.62 36.12 -1.15
C GLY A 41 -44.94 36.99 -2.40
N ALA A 42 -45.18 36.51 -3.62
CA ALA A 42 -45.00 35.21 -4.31
C ALA A 42 -45.05 35.47 -5.85
N ASP A 43 -44.71 34.47 -6.68
CA ASP A 43 -44.95 34.35 -8.16
C ASP A 43 -44.49 35.51 -9.11
N GLY A 44 -44.13 35.30 -10.38
CA GLY A 44 -44.00 34.08 -11.19
C GLY A 44 -44.07 34.42 -12.71
N THR A 45 -43.46 33.59 -13.58
CA THR A 45 -43.48 33.63 -15.06
C THR A 45 -42.86 34.88 -15.76
N GLY A 46 -42.27 34.77 -16.96
CA GLY A 46 -42.00 33.58 -17.78
C GLY A 46 -41.21 33.91 -19.07
N ASP A 47 -40.74 32.86 -19.74
CA ASP A 47 -40.31 32.69 -21.14
C ASP A 47 -40.04 33.92 -22.04
N ASP A 48 -38.85 33.99 -22.64
CA ASP A 48 -38.70 33.75 -24.10
C ASP A 48 -37.22 33.80 -24.61
N ALA A 49 -37.00 33.15 -25.75
CA ALA A 49 -35.80 33.21 -26.61
C ALA A 49 -36.29 33.19 -28.10
N PRO A 50 -35.47 33.23 -29.17
CA PRO A 50 -33.99 33.30 -29.27
C PRO A 50 -33.51 34.38 -30.28
N GLY A 51 -32.23 34.35 -30.69
CA GLY A 51 -31.78 35.01 -31.94
C GLY A 51 -30.28 35.37 -32.00
N PRO A 52 -29.57 35.05 -33.10
CA PRO A 52 -28.19 35.51 -33.36
C PRO A 52 -28.13 36.58 -34.47
N ASP A 53 -26.99 37.27 -34.56
CA ASP A 53 -26.58 38.02 -35.76
C ASP A 53 -25.15 37.62 -36.17
N ALA A 54 -24.86 37.75 -37.46
CA ALA A 54 -23.55 37.57 -38.07
C ALA A 54 -23.45 38.49 -39.29
N ASP A 55 -22.24 38.97 -39.59
CA ASP A 55 -21.94 39.67 -40.84
C ASP A 55 -20.56 39.26 -41.36
N ALA A 56 -20.41 39.31 -42.68
CA ALA A 56 -19.18 39.01 -43.39
C ALA A 56 -19.16 39.82 -44.70
N ASP A 57 -17.96 40.16 -45.19
CA ASP A 57 -17.82 40.62 -46.58
C ASP A 57 -16.43 40.30 -47.14
N ALA A 58 -16.30 40.30 -48.47
CA ALA A 58 -15.11 39.81 -49.19
C ALA A 58 -14.74 40.70 -50.38
N GLY A 59 -13.51 40.54 -50.90
CA GLY A 59 -13.07 41.22 -52.13
C GLY A 59 -11.63 40.91 -52.53
N ASP A 60 -11.46 40.18 -53.65
CA ASP A 60 -10.19 40.00 -54.37
C ASP A 60 -9.88 41.21 -55.27
N ASP A 61 -8.60 41.44 -55.61
CA ASP A 61 -8.20 41.94 -56.94
C ASP A 61 -6.68 41.78 -57.24
N ALA A 62 -6.33 41.59 -58.52
CA ALA A 62 -4.96 41.43 -59.07
C ALA A 62 -4.98 41.66 -60.62
N PRO A 63 -3.89 41.51 -61.43
CA PRO A 63 -2.45 41.25 -61.16
C PRO A 63 -1.41 42.04 -62.03
N GLY A 64 -0.14 42.11 -61.56
CA GLY A 64 1.12 42.19 -62.36
C GLY A 64 1.40 43.42 -63.27
N PRO A 65 2.46 43.39 -64.11
CA PRO A 65 3.65 42.52 -64.13
C PRO A 65 5.01 43.28 -64.35
N ASP A 66 6.09 42.51 -64.63
CA ASP A 66 7.37 42.91 -65.27
C ASP A 66 8.33 43.88 -64.53
N ALA A 67 9.66 43.87 -64.77
CA ALA A 67 10.60 42.82 -65.20
C ALA A 67 12.05 43.33 -64.99
N GLY A 68 13.02 42.44 -64.75
CA GLY A 68 14.45 42.81 -64.72
C GLY A 68 15.33 41.78 -64.03
N ALA A 69 16.31 41.25 -64.76
CA ALA A 69 17.38 40.42 -64.22
C ALA A 69 18.72 40.98 -64.70
N ASP A 70 19.73 40.94 -63.85
CA ASP A 70 21.14 41.09 -64.24
C ASP A 70 22.01 40.25 -63.29
N VAL A 71 23.18 39.84 -63.79
CA VAL A 71 24.10 38.93 -63.09
C VAL A 71 25.41 39.65 -62.82
N GLY A 72 25.86 39.67 -61.56
CA GLY A 72 27.15 40.19 -61.13
C GLY A 72 27.83 39.20 -60.19
N ASP A 73 29.01 38.73 -60.59
CA ASP A 73 29.87 37.82 -59.84
C ASP A 73 30.99 38.64 -59.20
N ASP A 74 31.08 38.67 -57.87
CA ASP A 74 32.19 39.28 -57.13
C ASP A 74 32.33 38.63 -55.75
N ALA A 75 33.55 38.22 -55.39
CA ALA A 75 33.82 37.42 -54.20
C ALA A 75 34.07 38.29 -52.95
N PRO A 76 33.51 37.92 -51.77
CA PRO A 76 33.76 38.66 -50.53
C PRO A 76 35.20 38.50 -50.05
N GLY A 77 35.78 39.60 -49.55
CA GLY A 77 37.00 39.55 -48.73
C GLY A 77 36.72 39.03 -47.31
N PRO A 78 37.76 38.70 -46.53
CA PRO A 78 37.60 38.15 -45.20
C PRO A 78 37.37 39.26 -44.16
N ASP A 79 36.12 39.68 -43.98
CA ASP A 79 35.71 40.36 -42.77
C ASP A 79 35.66 39.36 -41.61
N ALA A 80 36.26 39.72 -40.48
CA ALA A 80 36.53 38.82 -39.38
C ALA A 80 35.46 38.93 -38.29
N ASP A 81 34.36 38.18 -38.45
CA ASP A 81 33.38 37.95 -37.38
C ASP A 81 33.99 37.08 -36.29
N ALA A 82 34.73 37.73 -35.40
CA ALA A 82 35.39 37.14 -34.25
C ALA A 82 34.42 36.97 -33.06
N ASP A 83 33.38 36.15 -33.25
CA ASP A 83 32.54 35.61 -32.18
C ASP A 83 32.32 34.09 -32.35
N ALA A 84 33.39 33.39 -32.75
CA ALA A 84 33.55 31.97 -32.45
C ALA A 84 33.81 31.81 -30.93
N GLY A 85 32.76 32.04 -30.14
CA GLY A 85 32.70 31.54 -28.77
C GLY A 85 32.94 30.03 -28.76
N ASP A 86 33.61 29.53 -27.73
CA ASP A 86 34.04 28.13 -27.68
C ASP A 86 32.81 27.22 -27.48
N ASP A 87 32.22 26.78 -28.60
CA ASP A 87 31.19 25.74 -28.72
C ASP A 87 31.79 24.41 -28.24
N ALA A 88 32.05 24.33 -26.94
CA ALA A 88 32.56 23.18 -26.22
C ALA A 88 31.46 22.11 -26.16
N LEU A 89 31.24 21.45 -27.30
CA LEU A 89 30.19 20.47 -27.60
C LEU A 89 29.87 19.63 -26.37
N CYS A 90 28.79 20.00 -25.67
CA CYS A 90 28.45 19.40 -24.40
C CYS A 90 28.36 17.88 -24.53
N PRO A 91 29.03 17.11 -23.64
CA PRO A 91 28.96 15.67 -23.69
C PRO A 91 27.51 15.22 -23.53
N VAL A 92 27.05 14.32 -24.39
CA VAL A 92 25.68 13.80 -24.34
C VAL A 92 25.53 12.93 -23.11
N VAL A 93 25.03 13.53 -22.02
CA VAL A 93 24.68 12.82 -20.80
C VAL A 93 23.39 12.02 -21.04
N PRO A 94 23.42 10.67 -20.92
CA PRO A 94 22.23 9.85 -21.07
C PRO A 94 21.27 10.08 -19.89
N GLU A 95 19.99 9.75 -20.07
CA GLU A 95 19.06 9.67 -18.94
C GLU A 95 19.52 8.54 -17.99
N PRO A 96 19.61 8.76 -16.66
CA PRO A 96 19.97 7.71 -15.74
C PRO A 96 18.84 6.68 -15.64
N PRO A 97 19.14 5.38 -15.42
CA PRO A 97 18.10 4.37 -15.26
C PRO A 97 17.22 4.68 -14.04
N PRO A 98 15.90 4.41 -14.10
CA PRO A 98 14.99 4.71 -13.00
C PRO A 98 15.36 3.89 -11.75
N VAL A 99 15.63 4.59 -10.65
CA VAL A 99 15.91 3.97 -9.35
C VAL A 99 14.66 3.24 -8.84
N PRO A 100 14.70 1.93 -8.56
CA PRO A 100 13.54 1.20 -8.06
C PRO A 100 13.12 1.66 -6.65
N ALA A 101 11.82 1.68 -6.38
CA ALA A 101 11.29 1.95 -5.03
C ALA A 101 11.51 0.79 -4.03
N GLN A 102 11.95 -0.38 -4.51
CA GLN A 102 12.21 -1.58 -3.71
C GLN A 102 13.70 -1.65 -3.34
N ALA A 103 14.01 -1.81 -2.06
CA ALA A 103 15.38 -1.78 -1.54
C ALA A 103 16.22 -3.03 -1.89
N ILE A 104 15.57 -4.19 -2.03
CA ILE A 104 16.18 -5.49 -2.31
C ILE A 104 15.69 -6.00 -3.68
N ASP A 105 16.59 -6.59 -4.46
CA ASP A 105 16.26 -7.23 -5.74
C ASP A 105 15.50 -8.55 -5.58
N GLY A 106 14.91 -9.04 -6.68
CA GLY A 106 14.32 -10.38 -6.73
C GLY A 106 15.39 -11.46 -6.88
N GLU A 107 15.03 -12.73 -6.66
CA GLU A 107 15.93 -13.84 -7.00
C GLU A 107 16.28 -13.82 -8.50
N SER A 108 17.57 -14.01 -8.80
CA SER A 108 18.11 -14.05 -10.16
C SER A 108 19.02 -15.28 -10.33
N PRO A 109 18.70 -16.23 -11.23
CA PRO A 109 17.48 -16.29 -12.03
C PRO A 109 16.22 -16.46 -11.16
N TRP A 110 15.09 -15.93 -11.63
CA TRP A 110 13.81 -16.13 -10.96
C TRP A 110 13.32 -17.58 -11.10
N GLY A 111 12.59 -18.08 -10.09
CA GLY A 111 11.92 -19.36 -10.13
C GLY A 111 10.77 -19.41 -11.14
N ARG A 112 10.24 -20.62 -11.39
CA ARG A 112 9.12 -20.84 -12.31
C ARG A 112 7.77 -20.51 -11.69
N HIS A 113 6.76 -20.32 -12.54
CA HIS A 113 5.35 -20.32 -12.12
C HIS A 113 4.65 -21.64 -12.47
N GLU A 114 3.47 -21.86 -11.90
CA GLU A 114 2.61 -23.02 -12.14
C GLU A 114 1.15 -22.67 -11.83
N THR A 115 0.26 -22.64 -12.82
CA THR A 115 -1.19 -22.61 -12.57
C THR A 115 -1.73 -24.04 -12.47
N THR A 116 -2.57 -24.32 -11.49
CA THR A 116 -3.29 -25.60 -11.35
C THR A 116 -4.79 -25.38 -11.27
N THR A 117 -5.59 -26.42 -11.49
CA THR A 117 -7.04 -26.37 -11.30
C THR A 117 -7.53 -27.63 -10.59
N VAL A 118 -8.05 -27.46 -9.37
CA VAL A 118 -8.45 -28.57 -8.48
C VAL A 118 -9.78 -28.24 -7.81
N ASN A 119 -10.75 -29.16 -7.88
CA ASN A 119 -12.09 -29.00 -7.27
C ASN A 119 -12.87 -27.73 -7.66
N GLY A 120 -12.52 -27.09 -8.78
CA GLY A 120 -13.12 -25.83 -9.25
C GLY A 120 -12.39 -24.56 -8.80
N PHE A 121 -11.28 -24.69 -8.07
CA PHE A 121 -10.37 -23.58 -7.77
C PHE A 121 -9.19 -23.55 -8.74
N GLN A 122 -8.73 -22.34 -9.09
CA GLN A 122 -7.48 -22.09 -9.78
C GLN A 122 -6.45 -21.55 -8.78
N ASP A 123 -5.38 -22.32 -8.57
CA ASP A 123 -4.28 -21.92 -7.70
C ASP A 123 -3.03 -21.64 -8.55
N ASP A 124 -2.48 -20.42 -8.44
CA ASP A 124 -1.25 -19.97 -9.10
C ASP A 124 -0.09 -20.02 -8.11
N TYR A 125 0.96 -20.77 -8.43
CA TYR A 125 2.16 -20.91 -7.60
C TYR A 125 3.36 -20.21 -8.23
N LEU A 126 4.17 -19.60 -7.37
CA LEU A 126 5.53 -19.15 -7.66
C LEU A 126 6.52 -20.00 -6.87
N TYR A 127 7.58 -20.46 -7.52
CA TYR A 127 8.67 -21.23 -6.90
C TYR A 127 9.89 -20.34 -6.62
N ASP A 128 10.76 -20.76 -5.69
CA ASP A 128 12.09 -20.16 -5.54
C ASP A 128 13.01 -20.61 -6.69
N ALA A 129 14.15 -19.92 -6.85
CA ALA A 129 15.16 -20.22 -7.87
C ALA A 129 15.71 -21.67 -7.85
N THR A 130 15.52 -22.43 -6.76
CA THR A 130 16.00 -23.81 -6.62
C THR A 130 14.90 -24.88 -6.67
N ASP A 131 13.64 -24.52 -6.93
CA ASP A 131 12.48 -25.43 -6.90
C ASP A 131 12.35 -26.19 -5.54
N TYR A 132 12.80 -25.55 -4.46
CA TYR A 132 12.78 -26.08 -3.10
C TYR A 132 11.48 -25.73 -2.35
N LEU A 133 11.02 -24.49 -2.48
CA LEU A 133 9.82 -23.93 -1.88
C LEU A 133 8.86 -23.41 -2.96
N LYS A 134 7.59 -23.22 -2.59
CA LYS A 134 6.65 -22.43 -3.38
C LYS A 134 5.65 -21.68 -2.50
N ILE A 135 5.19 -20.53 -2.99
CA ILE A 135 4.05 -19.78 -2.48
C ILE A 135 2.91 -19.86 -3.50
N GLY A 136 1.65 -19.81 -3.07
CA GLY A 136 0.49 -19.96 -3.94
C GLY A 136 -0.70 -19.08 -3.60
N LEU A 137 -1.30 -18.48 -4.63
CA LEU A 137 -2.52 -17.67 -4.58
C LEU A 137 -3.73 -18.45 -5.10
N ARG A 138 -4.93 -18.17 -4.59
CA ARG A 138 -6.19 -18.70 -5.14
C ARG A 138 -7.00 -17.62 -5.85
N ARG A 139 -7.27 -17.82 -7.15
CA ARG A 139 -8.00 -16.84 -7.98
C ARG A 139 -9.39 -16.55 -7.46
N GLU A 140 -10.16 -17.58 -7.11
CA GLU A 140 -11.55 -17.44 -6.68
C GLU A 140 -11.67 -16.75 -5.31
N TRP A 141 -10.59 -16.71 -4.52
CA TRP A 141 -10.53 -16.08 -3.19
C TRP A 141 -9.75 -14.75 -3.25
N GLY A 142 -9.94 -13.98 -4.32
CA GLY A 142 -9.36 -12.63 -4.44
C GLY A 142 -7.83 -12.60 -4.51
N GLY A 143 -7.20 -13.70 -4.90
CA GLY A 143 -5.74 -13.83 -4.86
C GLY A 143 -5.20 -13.85 -3.42
N SER A 144 -5.98 -14.35 -2.45
CA SER A 144 -5.46 -14.63 -1.11
C SER A 144 -4.37 -15.71 -1.16
N ILE A 145 -3.38 -15.63 -0.27
CA ILE A 145 -2.29 -16.59 -0.22
C ILE A 145 -2.80 -17.84 0.50
N VAL A 146 -3.06 -18.90 -0.25
CA VAL A 146 -3.54 -20.20 0.25
C VAL A 146 -2.41 -21.20 0.52
N PHE A 147 -1.19 -20.93 0.06
CA PHE A 147 -0.06 -21.84 0.25
C PHE A 147 1.26 -21.11 0.47
N PHE A 148 2.04 -21.58 1.44
CA PHE A 148 3.49 -21.37 1.50
C PHE A 148 4.11 -22.60 2.13
N GLY A 149 5.07 -23.23 1.45
CA GLY A 149 5.57 -24.54 1.85
C GLY A 149 6.69 -25.09 0.96
N ILE A 150 7.09 -26.33 1.25
CA ILE A 150 8.14 -27.05 0.51
C ILE A 150 7.55 -27.59 -0.80
N ALA A 151 8.21 -27.28 -1.91
CA ALA A 151 7.93 -27.81 -3.24
C ALA A 151 8.63 -29.16 -3.47
N ARG A 152 9.92 -29.25 -3.12
CA ARG A 152 10.78 -30.36 -3.53
C ARG A 152 10.30 -31.71 -2.99
N GLY A 153 10.10 -32.67 -3.89
CA GLY A 153 9.60 -34.01 -3.58
C GLY A 153 8.08 -34.15 -3.65
N TYR A 154 7.35 -33.06 -3.88
CA TYR A 154 5.91 -33.05 -4.10
C TYR A 154 5.55 -32.72 -5.56
N GLY A 155 4.28 -32.96 -5.92
CA GLY A 155 3.75 -32.63 -7.24
C GLY A 155 3.26 -31.19 -7.36
N ALA A 156 2.59 -30.92 -8.48
CA ALA A 156 1.89 -29.66 -8.71
C ALA A 156 0.74 -29.46 -7.72
N GLY A 157 0.40 -28.20 -7.42
CA GLY A 157 -0.70 -27.85 -6.51
C GLY A 157 -0.38 -27.97 -5.01
N LEU A 158 -1.42 -27.95 -4.16
CA LEU A 158 -1.32 -28.04 -2.70
C LEU A 158 -0.68 -29.36 -2.24
N ASN A 159 0.11 -29.30 -1.17
CA ASN A 159 0.76 -30.49 -0.59
C ASN A 159 0.82 -30.42 0.96
N PRO A 160 1.20 -31.52 1.66
CA PRO A 160 1.27 -31.60 3.12
C PRO A 160 2.05 -30.49 3.84
N THR A 161 3.04 -29.88 3.20
CA THR A 161 3.92 -28.89 3.85
C THR A 161 3.37 -27.47 3.86
N ASN A 162 2.06 -27.28 3.65
CA ASN A 162 1.46 -25.96 3.76
C ASN A 162 1.53 -25.43 5.20
N ALA A 163 2.11 -24.24 5.37
CA ALA A 163 2.09 -23.51 6.63
C ALA A 163 0.82 -22.64 6.82
N ILE A 164 0.10 -22.36 5.73
CA ILE A 164 -1.00 -21.38 5.69
C ILE A 164 -2.36 -22.10 5.87
N ASP A 165 -3.33 -21.49 6.54
CA ASP A 165 -4.73 -21.98 6.49
C ASP A 165 -5.30 -21.71 5.08
N ALA A 166 -6.20 -22.57 4.62
CA ALA A 166 -6.80 -22.48 3.29
C ALA A 166 -8.18 -23.15 3.24
N ASN A 167 -8.95 -23.04 4.33
CA ASN A 167 -10.15 -23.83 4.57
C ASN A 167 -11.47 -23.08 4.30
N ASP A 168 -11.50 -21.75 4.26
CA ASP A 168 -12.58 -20.91 3.71
C ASP A 168 -12.06 -19.52 3.32
N THR A 169 -12.94 -18.69 2.73
CA THR A 169 -12.66 -17.37 2.12
C THR A 169 -12.36 -16.24 3.12
N GLY A 170 -11.86 -16.58 4.31
CA GLY A 170 -11.50 -15.65 5.37
C GLY A 170 -10.49 -16.25 6.35
N ARG A 171 -9.71 -17.24 5.91
CA ARG A 171 -8.61 -17.89 6.63
C ARG A 171 -7.50 -18.29 5.68
N GLU A 172 -6.77 -17.27 5.24
CA GLU A 172 -5.64 -17.25 4.29
C GLU A 172 -4.76 -16.02 4.63
N VAL A 173 -3.49 -15.92 4.19
CA VAL A 173 -2.77 -14.63 4.36
C VAL A 173 -3.34 -13.61 3.37
N GLN A 174 -3.96 -12.55 3.92
CA GLN A 174 -4.82 -11.63 3.16
C GLN A 174 -4.96 -10.26 3.84
N VAL A 175 -5.62 -9.32 3.16
CA VAL A 175 -5.97 -8.01 3.71
C VAL A 175 -7.47 -7.84 3.98
N ALA A 176 -7.79 -7.07 5.01
CA ALA A 176 -9.14 -6.61 5.37
C ALA A 176 -9.10 -5.17 5.87
N PHE A 177 -10.12 -4.39 5.53
CA PHE A 177 -10.20 -2.96 5.86
C PHE A 177 -11.44 -2.63 6.66
N TYR A 178 -11.30 -1.64 7.53
CA TYR A 178 -12.34 -1.10 8.39
C TYR A 178 -12.32 0.43 8.37
N ASP A 179 -13.48 1.01 8.65
CA ASP A 179 -13.68 2.44 8.80
C ASP A 179 -14.27 2.66 10.21
N PRO A 180 -13.59 3.41 11.11
CA PRO A 180 -14.03 3.55 12.49
C PRO A 180 -15.32 4.36 12.62
N ASP A 181 -15.59 5.28 11.67
CA ASP A 181 -16.82 6.05 11.63
C ASP A 181 -17.98 5.21 11.05
N ARG A 182 -17.67 4.03 10.50
CA ARG A 182 -18.61 3.05 9.91
C ARG A 182 -18.41 1.63 10.43
N LEU A 183 -17.96 1.46 11.68
CA LEU A 183 -17.56 0.13 12.20
C LEU A 183 -18.72 -0.86 12.42
N MET A 184 -19.94 -0.36 12.67
CA MET A 184 -21.14 -1.16 12.96
C MET A 184 -22.33 -0.63 12.16
N GLN A 185 -23.17 -1.52 11.62
CA GLN A 185 -24.35 -1.25 10.78
C GLN A 185 -25.09 0.08 11.05
N ASN A 186 -25.63 0.24 12.27
CA ASN A 186 -26.46 1.40 12.62
C ASN A 186 -25.67 2.71 12.78
N CYS A 187 -24.35 2.63 12.94
CA CYS A 187 -23.45 3.79 12.85
C CYS A 187 -23.04 4.06 11.39
N ALA A 188 -22.80 2.98 10.63
CA ALA A 188 -22.28 3.00 9.27
C ALA A 188 -23.23 3.62 8.24
N TRP A 189 -24.52 3.30 8.32
CA TRP A 189 -25.54 3.88 7.44
C TRP A 189 -25.65 5.41 7.57
N ASN A 190 -25.61 5.92 8.80
CA ASN A 190 -25.85 7.34 9.11
C ASN A 190 -24.58 8.21 9.13
N ALA A 191 -23.44 7.71 8.65
CA ALA A 191 -22.12 8.34 8.79
C ALA A 191 -21.88 9.64 7.95
N SER A 192 -22.95 10.38 7.65
CA SER A 192 -22.92 11.79 7.23
C SER A 192 -23.55 12.75 8.25
N CYS A 193 -24.31 12.24 9.22
CA CYS A 193 -25.02 13.02 10.25
C CYS A 193 -25.00 12.27 11.59
N ALA A 194 -24.04 12.60 12.45
CA ALA A 194 -23.98 12.05 13.80
C ALA A 194 -25.10 12.61 14.68
N THR A 195 -26.07 11.79 15.07
CA THR A 195 -26.76 11.87 16.37
C THR A 195 -27.46 10.54 16.70
N SER A 196 -27.34 10.10 17.96
CA SER A 196 -28.03 8.92 18.54
C SER A 196 -27.82 7.58 17.80
N PRO A 197 -26.65 6.92 17.93
CA PRO A 197 -26.48 5.54 17.51
C PRO A 197 -27.35 4.57 18.34
N SER A 198 -27.76 3.47 17.71
CA SER A 198 -28.35 2.31 18.40
C SER A 198 -27.49 1.08 18.15
N SER A 199 -27.25 0.25 19.18
CA SER A 199 -26.29 -0.85 19.09
C SER A 199 -26.90 -2.11 18.46
N CYS A 200 -26.41 -2.51 17.29
CA CYS A 200 -26.41 -3.94 16.95
C CYS A 200 -25.50 -4.70 17.95
N PRO A 201 -25.70 -6.02 18.14
CA PRO A 201 -24.79 -6.81 18.97
C PRO A 201 -23.35 -6.71 18.47
N GLY A 202 -22.38 -6.69 19.39
CA GLY A 202 -20.97 -6.70 19.01
C GLY A 202 -20.65 -7.97 18.22
N GLY A 203 -20.41 -7.83 16.91
CA GLY A 203 -20.23 -8.98 16.04
C GLY A 203 -20.06 -8.67 14.57
N ILE A 204 -19.37 -9.61 13.94
CA ILE A 204 -18.89 -9.81 12.50
C ILE A 204 -20.27 -9.48 11.75
N THR A 205 -21.33 -10.18 12.15
CA THR A 205 -22.61 -10.29 11.45
C THR A 205 -23.30 -8.93 11.23
N TYR A 206 -22.85 -7.92 11.98
CA TYR A 206 -23.35 -6.56 12.04
C TYR A 206 -22.24 -5.50 11.87
N LEU A 207 -21.06 -5.87 11.36
CA LEU A 207 -20.07 -4.87 10.92
C LEU A 207 -20.72 -3.92 9.92
N GLY A 208 -20.28 -2.68 9.97
CA GLY A 208 -20.44 -1.77 8.85
C GLY A 208 -19.36 -2.05 7.80
N TRP A 209 -18.75 -1.00 7.28
CA TRP A 209 -17.87 -1.06 6.11
C TRP A 209 -16.67 -2.01 6.37
N ASP A 210 -16.65 -3.16 5.68
CA ASP A 210 -15.69 -4.25 5.90
C ASP A 210 -15.19 -4.98 4.61
N PRO A 211 -14.47 -4.32 3.67
CA PRO A 211 -13.88 -5.01 2.52
C PRO A 211 -12.83 -6.06 2.91
N VAL A 212 -12.96 -7.30 2.42
CA VAL A 212 -12.03 -8.42 2.72
C VAL A 212 -11.58 -9.12 1.44
N GLN A 213 -10.27 -9.29 1.28
CA GLN A 213 -9.68 -9.83 0.06
C GLN A 213 -10.18 -11.24 -0.27
N GLY A 214 -10.14 -12.18 0.68
CA GLY A 214 -10.54 -13.58 0.48
C GLY A 214 -11.98 -13.72 -0.01
N GLY A 215 -12.92 -13.01 0.62
CA GLY A 215 -14.35 -13.11 0.34
C GLY A 215 -15.21 -12.60 1.49
N ASN A 216 -16.31 -13.30 1.78
CA ASN A 216 -17.28 -12.85 2.80
C ASN A 216 -17.88 -13.96 3.68
N ARG A 217 -18.64 -13.56 4.70
CA ARG A 217 -19.31 -14.47 5.67
C ARG A 217 -20.31 -15.47 5.05
N CYS A 218 -20.56 -15.38 3.74
CA CYS A 218 -21.38 -16.32 2.98
C CYS A 218 -20.55 -17.40 2.27
N ASN A 219 -19.23 -17.47 2.53
CA ASN A 219 -18.26 -18.30 1.82
C ASN A 219 -18.31 -18.08 0.30
N ARG A 220 -18.50 -16.82 -0.11
CA ARG A 220 -18.31 -16.37 -1.49
C ARG A 220 -16.96 -15.67 -1.55
N GLY A 221 -16.03 -16.25 -2.32
CA GLY A 221 -14.72 -15.65 -2.53
C GLY A 221 -14.80 -14.44 -3.44
N SER A 222 -13.89 -13.47 -3.27
CA SER A 222 -13.94 -12.24 -4.06
C SER A 222 -13.71 -12.48 -5.55
N GLY A 223 -12.90 -13.47 -5.94
CA GLY A 223 -12.39 -13.55 -7.31
C GLY A 223 -11.40 -12.43 -7.63
N VAL A 224 -10.54 -12.68 -8.62
CA VAL A 224 -9.58 -11.71 -9.18
C VAL A 224 -10.15 -11.01 -10.41
N GLU A 225 -9.83 -9.73 -10.58
CA GLU A 225 -10.00 -9.00 -11.84
C GLU A 225 -8.96 -9.44 -12.88
N ARG A 226 -7.71 -9.70 -12.41
CA ARG A 226 -6.57 -10.10 -13.25
C ARG A 226 -5.50 -10.79 -12.41
N VAL A 227 -4.79 -11.75 -13.01
CA VAL A 227 -3.53 -12.33 -12.49
C VAL A 227 -2.48 -12.30 -13.59
N GLU A 228 -1.24 -11.95 -13.24
CA GLU A 228 -0.12 -11.78 -14.17
C GLU A 228 1.15 -12.41 -13.59
N PHE A 229 2.02 -12.92 -14.47
CA PHE A 229 3.38 -13.31 -14.12
C PHE A 229 4.36 -12.65 -15.09
N ALA A 230 5.30 -11.87 -14.55
CA ALA A 230 6.38 -11.22 -15.29
C ALA A 230 7.60 -11.09 -14.37
N ASP A 231 8.80 -11.31 -14.91
CA ASP A 231 10.09 -11.01 -14.26
C ASP A 231 10.24 -11.54 -12.81
N GLY A 232 9.73 -12.75 -12.57
CA GLY A 232 9.76 -13.41 -11.24
C GLY A 232 8.67 -12.93 -10.26
N VAL A 233 7.78 -12.03 -10.69
CA VAL A 233 6.69 -11.48 -9.89
C VAL A 233 5.36 -12.12 -10.29
N LEU A 234 4.63 -12.67 -9.32
CA LEU A 234 3.23 -13.08 -9.45
C LEU A 234 2.34 -11.96 -8.89
N ARG A 235 1.53 -11.31 -9.73
CA ARG A 235 0.65 -10.19 -9.35
C ARG A 235 -0.82 -10.57 -9.49
N ALA A 236 -1.63 -10.22 -8.50
CA ALA A 236 -3.08 -10.36 -8.51
C ALA A 236 -3.74 -8.99 -8.26
N VAL A 237 -4.84 -8.72 -8.98
CA VAL A 237 -5.66 -7.51 -8.79
C VAL A 237 -7.08 -7.95 -8.45
N THR A 238 -7.64 -7.37 -7.40
CA THR A 238 -8.92 -7.76 -6.80
C THR A 238 -9.69 -6.52 -6.35
N ASN A 239 -10.99 -6.46 -6.67
CA ASN A 239 -11.95 -5.54 -6.06
C ASN A 239 -12.73 -6.33 -5.00
N PRO A 240 -12.38 -6.23 -3.69
CA PRO A 240 -12.89 -7.13 -2.65
C PRO A 240 -14.40 -7.12 -2.49
N LEU A 241 -14.96 -8.20 -1.94
CA LEU A 241 -16.33 -8.19 -1.43
C LEU A 241 -16.38 -7.53 -0.05
N PHE A 242 -17.54 -6.98 0.31
CA PHE A 242 -17.84 -6.70 1.73
C PHE A 242 -18.04 -8.02 2.47
N TRP A 243 -17.35 -8.18 3.60
CA TRP A 243 -17.44 -9.39 4.38
C TRP A 243 -18.80 -9.53 5.10
N ASN A 244 -19.44 -8.41 5.42
CA ASN A 244 -20.86 -8.30 5.70
C ASN A 244 -21.60 -7.63 4.50
N PRO A 245 -22.23 -8.41 3.61
CA PRO A 245 -23.09 -7.87 2.54
C PRO A 245 -24.14 -6.83 2.95
N ASN A 246 -24.62 -6.92 4.19
CA ASN A 246 -25.66 -6.08 4.78
C ASN A 246 -25.11 -4.87 5.54
N TRP A 247 -23.85 -4.46 5.33
CA TRP A 247 -23.15 -3.46 6.17
C TRP A 247 -23.86 -2.12 6.33
N ASP A 248 -24.68 -1.74 5.36
CA ASP A 248 -25.44 -0.48 5.30
C ASP A 248 -26.88 -0.60 5.82
N ARG A 249 -27.30 -1.76 6.34
CA ARG A 249 -28.64 -1.92 6.92
C ARG A 249 -28.74 -1.29 8.32
N THR A 250 -29.93 -0.79 8.63
CA THR A 250 -30.27 -0.09 9.89
C THR A 250 -31.05 -0.92 10.91
N ASP A 251 -31.39 -2.16 10.56
CA ASP A 251 -32.31 -3.02 11.33
C ASP A 251 -31.62 -4.20 12.03
N CYS A 252 -30.28 -4.27 11.96
CA CYS A 252 -29.47 -5.40 12.44
C CYS A 252 -29.91 -6.78 11.88
N VAL A 253 -30.57 -6.83 10.72
CA VAL A 253 -31.04 -8.07 10.07
C VAL A 253 -29.95 -8.60 9.13
N SER A 254 -29.65 -9.90 9.23
CA SER A 254 -28.42 -10.49 8.64
C SER A 254 -28.66 -11.75 7.79
N ASP A 255 -29.90 -12.22 7.78
CA ASP A 255 -30.37 -13.57 7.44
C ASP A 255 -30.78 -13.75 5.97
N ASN A 256 -30.88 -12.67 5.19
CA ASN A 256 -31.02 -12.71 3.73
C ASN A 256 -29.68 -12.57 2.96
N ALA A 257 -28.63 -12.10 3.64
CA ALA A 257 -27.35 -11.67 3.04
C ALA A 257 -26.73 -12.70 2.09
N CYS A 258 -26.84 -13.99 2.42
CA CYS A 258 -26.17 -15.09 1.71
C CYS A 258 -27.07 -15.83 0.71
N THR A 259 -28.39 -15.64 0.81
CA THR A 259 -29.37 -16.23 -0.11
C THR A 259 -29.68 -15.31 -1.29
N ASP A 260 -29.62 -13.99 -1.06
CA ASP A 260 -29.69 -12.96 -2.08
C ASP A 260 -28.40 -12.91 -2.94
N PRO A 261 -28.47 -13.08 -4.27
CA PRO A 261 -27.30 -13.02 -5.14
C PRO A 261 -26.64 -11.63 -5.24
N ALA A 262 -27.41 -10.55 -5.15
CA ALA A 262 -26.90 -9.19 -5.29
C ALA A 262 -26.16 -8.75 -4.02
N LEU A 263 -26.65 -9.16 -2.84
CA LEU A 263 -25.97 -8.90 -1.57
C LEU A 263 -24.70 -9.76 -1.44
N ARG A 264 -24.78 -11.10 -1.58
CA ARG A 264 -23.63 -11.99 -1.33
C ARG A 264 -22.46 -11.80 -2.31
N GLU A 265 -22.65 -11.06 -3.40
CA GLU A 265 -21.64 -10.77 -4.43
C GLU A 265 -21.37 -9.25 -4.54
N ARG A 266 -21.82 -8.48 -3.52
CA ARG A 266 -21.63 -7.03 -3.37
C ARG A 266 -20.15 -6.66 -3.24
N ARG A 267 -19.67 -5.93 -4.23
CA ARG A 267 -18.32 -5.35 -4.27
C ARG A 267 -18.16 -4.17 -3.32
N SER A 268 -16.92 -3.99 -2.89
CA SER A 268 -16.43 -2.80 -2.20
C SER A 268 -16.03 -1.69 -3.16
N ASP A 269 -15.82 -0.52 -2.56
CA ASP A 269 -15.20 0.69 -3.08
C ASP A 269 -13.66 0.67 -2.95
N VAL A 270 -13.04 -0.50 -2.74
CA VAL A 270 -11.58 -0.68 -2.68
C VAL A 270 -11.09 -1.53 -3.85
N ARG A 271 -9.90 -1.24 -4.38
CA ARG A 271 -9.11 -2.20 -5.18
C ARG A 271 -7.81 -2.53 -4.47
N VAL A 272 -7.46 -3.81 -4.44
CA VAL A 272 -6.21 -4.35 -3.90
C VAL A 272 -5.41 -4.91 -5.06
N THR A 273 -4.22 -4.35 -5.30
CA THR A 273 -3.18 -4.97 -6.12
C THR A 273 -2.14 -5.59 -5.20
N GLN A 274 -2.02 -6.92 -5.20
CA GLN A 274 -0.99 -7.67 -4.48
C GLN A 274 0.08 -8.17 -5.47
N SER A 275 1.35 -8.12 -5.06
CA SER A 275 2.48 -8.70 -5.81
C SER A 275 3.32 -9.58 -4.90
N LEU A 276 3.70 -10.76 -5.38
CA LEU A 276 4.58 -11.72 -4.72
C LEU A 276 5.86 -11.90 -5.53
N ARG A 277 7.03 -11.93 -4.88
CA ARG A 277 8.28 -12.43 -5.48
C ARG A 277 9.21 -12.99 -4.42
N PHE A 278 9.99 -14.01 -4.75
CA PHE A 278 11.12 -14.41 -3.91
C PHE A 278 12.24 -13.37 -4.01
N VAL A 279 12.83 -13.03 -2.86
CA VAL A 279 14.03 -12.17 -2.74
C VAL A 279 15.23 -12.91 -2.12
N ALA A 280 14.97 -14.11 -1.60
CA ALA A 280 15.93 -15.17 -1.28
C ALA A 280 15.14 -16.47 -1.03
N THR A 281 15.82 -17.62 -1.04
CA THR A 281 15.21 -18.88 -0.58
C THR A 281 14.75 -18.70 0.87
N HIS A 282 13.55 -19.20 1.20
CA HIS A 282 12.78 -18.94 2.43
C HIS A 282 12.13 -17.55 2.57
N VAL A 283 12.36 -16.59 1.66
CA VAL A 283 11.91 -15.19 1.80
C VAL A 283 11.11 -14.72 0.59
N VAL A 284 9.80 -14.53 0.79
CA VAL A 284 8.90 -13.93 -0.21
C VAL A 284 8.51 -12.52 0.21
N GLN A 285 8.76 -11.54 -0.65
CA GLN A 285 8.22 -10.20 -0.49
C GLN A 285 6.74 -10.18 -0.92
N LEU A 286 5.90 -9.58 -0.08
CA LEU A 286 4.55 -9.15 -0.37
C LEU A 286 4.56 -7.63 -0.59
N GLU A 287 4.13 -7.15 -1.76
CA GLU A 287 3.85 -5.73 -2.01
C GLU A 287 2.36 -5.54 -2.26
N TYR A 288 1.77 -4.54 -1.60
CA TYR A 288 0.36 -4.19 -1.73
C TYR A 288 0.19 -2.72 -2.13
N ALA A 289 -0.74 -2.47 -3.04
CA ALA A 289 -1.37 -1.17 -3.23
C ALA A 289 -2.88 -1.29 -2.98
N VAL A 290 -3.43 -0.35 -2.21
CA VAL A 290 -4.84 -0.29 -1.79
C VAL A 290 -5.40 1.03 -2.31
N GLU A 291 -6.16 0.95 -3.39
CA GLU A 291 -6.80 2.07 -4.06
C GLU A 291 -8.20 2.29 -3.49
N ASN A 292 -8.54 3.52 -3.11
CA ASN A 292 -9.92 3.91 -2.82
C ASN A 292 -10.60 4.36 -4.13
N LEU A 293 -11.72 3.71 -4.46
CA LEU A 293 -12.51 3.97 -5.66
C LEU A 293 -13.65 4.98 -5.41
N ALA A 294 -13.89 5.34 -4.15
CA ALA A 294 -14.90 6.32 -3.74
C ALA A 294 -14.31 7.74 -3.56
N ALA A 295 -15.21 8.72 -3.62
CA ALA A 295 -14.93 10.12 -3.27
C ALA A 295 -15.07 10.39 -1.75
N LEU A 296 -14.83 9.38 -0.92
CA LEU A 296 -15.02 9.37 0.53
C LEU A 296 -13.73 8.91 1.21
N ASP A 297 -13.24 9.67 2.19
CA ASP A 297 -12.12 9.24 3.03
C ASP A 297 -12.58 8.18 4.03
N HIS A 298 -11.83 7.06 4.12
CA HIS A 298 -11.96 6.11 5.22
C HIS A 298 -10.96 6.47 6.32
N ARG A 299 -11.48 6.82 7.49
CA ARG A 299 -10.67 7.36 8.60
C ARG A 299 -9.70 6.32 9.16
N ALA A 300 -8.56 6.79 9.67
CA ALA A 300 -7.51 5.92 10.18
C ALA A 300 -7.95 5.05 11.37
N THR A 301 -7.74 3.74 11.23
CA THR A 301 -7.96 2.72 12.26
C THR A 301 -7.01 1.54 12.03
N ALA A 302 -6.97 0.58 12.96
CA ALA A 302 -6.15 -0.63 12.84
C ALA A 302 -6.71 -1.55 11.73
N GLN A 303 -5.95 -1.71 10.64
CA GLN A 303 -6.30 -2.51 9.47
C GLN A 303 -5.64 -3.90 9.52
N GLU A 304 -6.19 -4.86 8.78
CA GLU A 304 -5.54 -6.16 8.56
C GLU A 304 -4.66 -6.08 7.32
N MET A 305 -3.36 -5.80 7.48
CA MET A 305 -2.52 -5.36 6.36
C MET A 305 -1.10 -5.95 6.32
N PRO A 306 -0.93 -7.24 5.95
CA PRO A 306 -1.93 -8.30 5.93
C PRO A 306 -1.99 -9.02 7.28
N THR A 307 -3.05 -9.81 7.52
CA THR A 307 -3.08 -10.79 8.62
C THR A 307 -2.54 -12.13 8.13
N MET A 308 -1.68 -12.78 8.92
CA MET A 308 -1.12 -14.11 8.62
C MET A 308 -1.88 -15.20 9.38
N TYR A 309 -2.56 -16.08 8.65
CA TYR A 309 -3.32 -17.23 9.17
C TYR A 309 -2.54 -18.52 8.91
N THR A 310 -2.52 -19.46 9.86
CA THR A 310 -1.69 -20.68 9.73
C THR A 310 -2.44 -21.99 9.98
N ALA A 311 -1.89 -23.07 9.43
CA ALA A 311 -2.38 -24.42 9.64
C ALA A 311 -2.32 -24.79 11.15
N ASN A 312 -3.48 -24.96 11.77
CA ASN A 312 -3.63 -25.09 13.23
C ASN A 312 -4.31 -26.41 13.68
N GLY A 313 -3.81 -27.55 13.19
CA GLY A 313 -3.84 -28.79 13.99
C GLY A 313 -5.05 -29.72 13.89
N ARG A 314 -5.95 -29.61 12.89
CA ARG A 314 -6.98 -30.65 12.65
C ARG A 314 -7.26 -30.89 11.17
N GLY A 315 -6.96 -32.10 10.70
CA GLY A 315 -7.56 -32.65 9.46
C GLY A 315 -6.73 -33.69 8.72
N GLY A 316 -5.40 -33.62 8.77
CA GLY A 316 -4.53 -34.49 7.99
C GLY A 316 -3.08 -34.01 8.01
N ALA A 317 -2.35 -34.21 6.91
CA ALA A 317 -0.89 -34.10 6.85
C ALA A 317 -0.29 -32.68 6.89
N ALA A 318 -1.09 -31.65 7.22
CA ALA A 318 -0.60 -30.28 7.42
C ALA A 318 0.11 -30.13 8.78
N ALA A 319 0.95 -29.10 8.91
CA ALA A 319 1.61 -28.77 10.17
C ALA A 319 0.60 -28.25 11.23
N ASP A 320 0.98 -28.32 12.50
CA ASP A 320 0.24 -27.70 13.61
C ASP A 320 1.02 -26.49 14.17
N LEU A 321 0.89 -25.36 13.48
CA LEU A 321 1.62 -24.12 13.73
C LEU A 321 0.92 -23.27 14.79
N TRP A 322 0.90 -23.79 16.01
CA TRP A 322 0.16 -23.21 17.12
C TRP A 322 0.99 -22.27 18.02
N GLN A 323 2.32 -22.43 18.09
CA GLN A 323 3.16 -21.57 18.91
C GLN A 323 3.37 -20.21 18.24
N VAL A 324 2.72 -19.17 18.73
CA VAL A 324 3.09 -17.77 18.41
C VAL A 324 4.37 -17.44 19.16
N VAL A 325 5.42 -16.98 18.45
CA VAL A 325 6.75 -16.72 19.00
C VAL A 325 7.24 -15.33 18.60
N ASP A 326 7.66 -14.53 19.58
CA ASP A 326 8.26 -13.19 19.40
C ASP A 326 9.64 -13.27 18.72
N SER A 327 10.16 -12.12 18.29
CA SER A 327 11.46 -12.01 17.61
C SER A 327 12.66 -12.42 18.47
N GLU A 328 12.50 -12.47 19.80
CA GLU A 328 13.53 -12.86 20.76
C GLU A 328 13.42 -14.34 21.17
N GLY A 329 12.38 -15.05 20.71
CA GLY A 329 12.16 -16.47 20.94
C GLY A 329 11.25 -16.81 22.12
N ARG A 330 10.55 -15.84 22.73
CA ARG A 330 9.52 -16.15 23.74
C ARG A 330 8.24 -16.59 23.06
N GLN A 331 7.56 -17.57 23.66
CA GLN A 331 6.19 -17.90 23.25
C GLN A 331 5.23 -16.85 23.80
N VAL A 332 4.38 -16.31 22.94
CA VAL A 332 3.23 -15.49 23.34
C VAL A 332 2.14 -16.42 23.84
N VAL A 333 1.60 -16.14 25.03
CA VAL A 333 0.42 -16.83 25.55
C VAL A 333 -0.81 -16.07 25.07
N VAL A 334 -1.68 -16.74 24.31
CA VAL A 334 -2.86 -16.14 23.69
C VAL A 334 -4.10 -16.63 24.45
N ASP A 335 -4.32 -16.12 25.66
CA ASP A 335 -5.37 -16.58 26.58
C ASP A 335 -6.28 -15.47 27.15
N THR A 336 -6.15 -14.21 26.71
CA THR A 336 -7.13 -13.16 26.99
C THR A 336 -8.44 -13.46 26.24
N PRO A 337 -9.59 -13.68 26.91
CA PRO A 337 -10.84 -14.03 26.23
C PRO A 337 -11.41 -12.86 25.42
N ALA A 338 -11.70 -13.08 24.14
CA ALA A 338 -12.23 -12.04 23.24
C ALA A 338 -13.70 -11.64 23.52
N GLY A 339 -14.39 -12.37 24.40
CA GLY A 339 -15.82 -12.26 24.62
C GLY A 339 -16.66 -12.96 23.53
N GLY A 340 -17.97 -13.10 23.78
CA GLY A 340 -18.94 -13.65 22.83
C GLY A 340 -18.77 -15.13 22.49
N ASP A 341 -17.78 -15.44 21.65
CA ASP A 341 -17.71 -16.66 20.84
C ASP A 341 -16.65 -17.68 21.30
N GLY A 342 -15.92 -17.37 22.39
CA GLY A 342 -14.96 -18.29 23.02
C GLY A 342 -13.56 -18.31 22.41
N PHE A 343 -13.26 -17.37 21.50
CA PHE A 343 -11.91 -17.11 21.00
C PHE A 343 -11.03 -16.43 22.06
N PHE A 344 -9.72 -16.61 21.93
CA PHE A 344 -8.72 -15.89 22.71
C PHE A 344 -7.87 -15.01 21.80
N TYR A 345 -7.42 -13.89 22.32
CA TYR A 345 -6.46 -12.98 21.69
C TYR A 345 -5.33 -12.64 22.65
N GLU A 346 -4.29 -11.98 22.15
CA GLU A 346 -3.33 -11.22 22.97
C GLU A 346 -2.70 -10.10 22.16
N ASN A 347 -2.46 -8.95 22.80
CA ASN A 347 -1.69 -7.83 22.24
C ASN A 347 -0.28 -7.86 22.84
N PHE A 348 0.77 -7.80 22.02
CA PHE A 348 2.15 -7.93 22.49
C PHE A 348 3.13 -7.16 21.60
N ASP A 349 4.27 -6.78 22.15
CA ASP A 349 5.40 -6.26 21.36
C ASP A 349 6.31 -7.40 20.91
N SER A 350 6.76 -7.32 19.65
CA SER A 350 7.85 -8.13 19.10
C SER A 350 8.98 -7.19 18.63
N PRO A 351 10.04 -6.98 19.44
CA PRO A 351 11.01 -5.91 19.23
C PRO A 351 11.78 -5.92 17.90
N GLY A 352 11.77 -7.01 17.15
CA GLY A 352 12.37 -7.15 15.83
C GLY A 352 11.51 -6.68 14.66
N GLY A 353 10.23 -6.36 14.84
CA GLY A 353 9.32 -6.01 13.74
C GLY A 353 8.76 -7.22 12.97
N TRP A 354 8.91 -8.42 13.53
CA TRP A 354 8.44 -9.68 12.96
C TRP A 354 8.00 -10.67 14.03
N VAL A 355 7.21 -11.66 13.63
CA VAL A 355 6.64 -12.71 14.49
C VAL A 355 6.51 -14.00 13.70
N THR A 356 6.53 -15.17 14.37
CA THR A 356 6.32 -16.47 13.70
C THR A 356 5.35 -17.38 14.43
N LEU A 357 4.64 -18.20 13.66
CA LEU A 357 3.84 -19.32 14.15
C LEU A 357 4.58 -20.63 13.80
N GLN A 358 4.86 -21.44 14.82
CA GLN A 358 5.77 -22.59 14.78
C GLN A 358 5.11 -23.88 15.28
N ASP A 359 5.66 -25.02 14.85
CA ASP A 359 5.39 -26.35 15.40
C ASP A 359 5.97 -26.54 16.81
N ASP A 360 5.64 -27.66 17.46
CA ASP A 360 6.09 -27.97 18.84
C ASP A 360 7.61 -27.92 19.03
N GLY A 361 8.37 -28.34 18.00
CA GLY A 361 9.83 -28.37 18.02
C GLY A 361 10.49 -27.05 17.57
N ARG A 362 9.72 -26.08 17.07
CA ARG A 362 10.19 -24.91 16.32
C ARG A 362 11.13 -25.25 15.15
N THR A 363 10.89 -26.42 14.58
CA THR A 363 11.57 -26.99 13.41
C THR A 363 10.92 -26.58 12.11
N TYR A 364 9.63 -26.23 12.14
CA TYR A 364 8.88 -25.79 10.97
C TYR A 364 7.82 -24.76 11.34
N GLY A 365 7.60 -23.81 10.45
CA GLY A 365 6.58 -22.77 10.61
C GLY A 365 6.73 -21.65 9.59
N VAL A 366 5.99 -20.58 9.81
CA VAL A 366 5.99 -19.38 8.97
C VAL A 366 6.03 -18.13 9.83
N GLY A 367 6.76 -17.12 9.38
CA GLY A 367 6.88 -15.81 10.00
C GLY A 367 6.48 -14.70 9.06
N ILE A 368 6.07 -13.57 9.63
CA ILE A 368 5.78 -12.34 8.90
C ILE A 368 6.61 -11.20 9.49
N TYR A 369 7.33 -10.50 8.62
CA TYR A 369 8.10 -9.28 8.89
C TYR A 369 7.42 -8.12 8.17
N TYR A 370 7.19 -7.00 8.83
CA TYR A 370 6.55 -5.82 8.23
C TYR A 370 7.63 -4.80 7.86
N GLU A 371 7.65 -4.30 6.62
CA GLU A 371 8.77 -3.46 6.15
C GLU A 371 8.83 -2.12 6.87
N ASN A 372 7.70 -1.56 7.30
CA ASN A 372 7.67 -0.39 8.17
C ASN A 372 8.01 -0.68 9.65
N ARG A 373 8.49 -1.90 9.96
CA ARG A 373 9.14 -2.28 11.21
C ARG A 373 8.27 -2.11 12.48
N LEU A 374 6.95 -2.20 12.32
CA LEU A 374 5.98 -2.15 13.41
C LEU A 374 6.25 -3.25 14.46
N THR A 375 6.43 -2.86 15.72
CA THR A 375 6.69 -3.80 16.83
C THR A 375 5.44 -4.27 17.55
N ALA A 376 4.33 -3.53 17.49
CA ALA A 376 3.09 -3.89 18.15
C ALA A 376 2.31 -4.92 17.30
N PHE A 377 2.02 -6.08 17.88
CA PHE A 377 1.31 -7.19 17.26
C PHE A 377 0.06 -7.58 18.04
N GLN A 378 -0.81 -8.31 17.35
CA GLN A 378 -1.92 -9.02 17.95
C GLN A 378 -2.02 -10.42 17.35
N ALA A 379 -2.15 -11.42 18.21
CA ALA A 379 -2.41 -12.80 17.84
C ALA A 379 -3.79 -13.25 18.34
N TRP A 380 -4.34 -14.27 17.69
CA TRP A 380 -5.62 -14.87 18.06
C TRP A 380 -5.59 -16.39 17.89
N GLN A 381 -6.19 -17.13 18.82
CA GLN A 381 -6.35 -18.58 18.69
C GLN A 381 -7.72 -19.08 19.14
N LEU A 382 -8.14 -20.20 18.52
CA LEU A 382 -9.14 -21.09 19.07
C LEU A 382 -8.81 -22.55 18.70
N ARG A 383 -8.26 -23.32 19.63
CA ARG A 383 -7.82 -24.71 19.38
C ARG A 383 -8.98 -25.73 19.23
N SER A 384 -10.24 -25.31 19.40
CA SER A 384 -11.43 -26.13 19.19
C SER A 384 -12.00 -26.05 17.77
N LEU A 385 -11.94 -24.87 17.14
CA LEU A 385 -12.24 -24.57 15.74
C LEU A 385 -10.90 -24.16 15.10
N PRO A 386 -10.12 -25.07 14.50
CA PRO A 386 -8.66 -24.97 14.31
C PRO A 386 -8.20 -23.67 13.64
N PHE A 387 -7.95 -22.64 14.47
CA PHE A 387 -7.77 -21.25 14.05
C PHE A 387 -6.60 -20.65 14.82
N ASN A 388 -5.62 -20.12 14.10
CA ASN A 388 -4.53 -19.33 14.66
C ASN A 388 -4.09 -18.28 13.63
N ASN A 389 -3.76 -17.09 14.10
CA ASN A 389 -3.28 -16.01 13.25
C ASN A 389 -2.50 -14.96 14.05
N VAL A 390 -1.81 -14.08 13.31
CA VAL A 390 -1.18 -12.89 13.85
C VAL A 390 -1.16 -11.75 12.83
N ARG A 391 -1.19 -10.51 13.31
CA ARG A 391 -1.04 -9.28 12.52
C ARG A 391 -0.29 -8.21 13.31
N ALA A 392 0.39 -7.30 12.63
CA ALA A 392 0.79 -6.04 13.24
C ALA A 392 -0.45 -5.17 13.55
N GLN A 393 -0.37 -4.32 14.57
CA GLN A 393 -1.41 -3.31 14.89
C GLN A 393 -1.30 -2.10 13.97
N PHE A 394 -1.38 -2.33 12.66
CA PHE A 394 -1.08 -1.35 11.63
C PHE A 394 -2.25 -0.38 11.42
N SER A 395 -2.13 0.84 11.96
CA SER A 395 -3.18 1.86 11.85
C SER A 395 -2.96 2.81 10.67
N PHE A 396 -3.92 2.88 9.75
CA PHE A 396 -3.95 3.86 8.65
C PHE A 396 -5.37 4.09 8.12
N GLY A 397 -5.56 5.23 7.45
CA GLY A 397 -6.79 5.57 6.71
C GLY A 397 -6.55 5.45 5.21
N ILE A 398 -7.63 5.45 4.42
CA ILE A 398 -7.56 5.26 2.96
C ILE A 398 -8.21 6.49 2.30
N PRO A 399 -7.41 7.47 1.83
CA PRO A 399 -7.94 8.74 1.31
C PRO A 399 -8.84 8.58 0.08
N ALA A 400 -9.80 9.48 -0.11
CA ALA A 400 -10.71 9.53 -1.25
C ALA A 400 -9.93 9.56 -2.59
N GLY A 401 -10.21 8.61 -3.50
CA GLY A 401 -9.46 8.46 -4.76
C GLY A 401 -7.96 8.16 -4.62
N GLY A 402 -7.48 7.90 -3.40
CA GLY A 402 -6.06 7.77 -3.06
C GLY A 402 -5.53 6.34 -3.18
N THR A 403 -4.24 6.17 -2.91
CA THR A 403 -3.59 4.85 -2.85
C THR A 403 -2.67 4.74 -1.63
N VAL A 404 -2.97 3.81 -0.74
CA VAL A 404 -2.06 3.38 0.33
C VAL A 404 -1.18 2.24 -0.19
N ARG A 405 0.08 2.19 0.22
CA ARG A 405 1.04 1.14 -0.13
C ARG A 405 1.71 0.57 1.12
N ALA A 406 1.93 -0.73 1.11
CA ALA A 406 2.66 -1.42 2.18
C ALA A 406 3.49 -2.58 1.61
N ARG A 407 4.56 -2.93 2.33
CA ARG A 407 5.39 -4.10 2.06
C ARG A 407 5.56 -4.94 3.32
N ALA A 408 5.55 -6.25 3.15
CA ALA A 408 5.79 -7.25 4.19
C ALA A 408 6.55 -8.43 3.58
N TYR A 409 7.07 -9.34 4.41
CA TYR A 409 7.82 -10.50 3.96
C TYR A 409 7.34 -11.74 4.71
N LEU A 410 7.04 -12.82 3.98
CA LEU A 410 6.82 -14.13 4.55
C LEU A 410 8.12 -14.93 4.59
N LEU A 411 8.37 -15.53 5.74
CA LEU A 411 9.60 -16.24 6.10
C LEU A 411 9.25 -17.69 6.45
N LEU A 412 9.73 -18.68 5.70
CA LEU A 412 9.39 -20.10 5.96
C LEU A 412 10.53 -20.86 6.64
N GLY A 413 10.24 -21.66 7.66
CA GLY A 413 11.19 -22.63 8.23
C GLY A 413 11.15 -22.71 9.76
N SER A 414 12.24 -23.22 10.34
CA SER A 414 12.45 -23.22 11.78
C SER A 414 12.57 -21.79 12.33
N PHE A 415 12.40 -21.62 13.64
CA PHE A 415 12.62 -20.34 14.30
C PHE A 415 14.02 -19.77 14.03
N ASP A 416 15.06 -20.61 14.04
CA ASP A 416 16.43 -20.18 13.75
C ASP A 416 16.62 -19.73 12.29
N THR A 417 15.98 -20.41 11.32
CA THR A 417 15.96 -19.97 9.91
C THR A 417 15.27 -18.63 9.78
N ILE A 418 14.07 -18.47 10.37
CA ILE A 418 13.27 -17.24 10.26
C ILE A 418 14.00 -16.05 10.91
N ARG A 419 14.58 -16.23 12.11
CA ARG A 419 15.40 -15.20 12.78
C ARG A 419 16.60 -14.78 11.91
N SER A 420 17.25 -15.74 11.26
CA SER A 420 18.37 -15.47 10.35
C SER A 420 17.94 -14.67 9.12
N GLN A 421 16.81 -15.03 8.50
CA GLN A 421 16.28 -14.30 7.35
C GLN A 421 15.77 -12.90 7.72
N ALA A 422 15.14 -12.73 8.88
CA ALA A 422 14.72 -11.41 9.38
C ALA A 422 15.92 -10.47 9.62
N ALA A 423 16.99 -10.97 10.26
CA ALA A 423 18.23 -10.20 10.39
C ALA A 423 18.90 -9.89 9.03
N SER A 424 18.73 -10.78 8.04
CA SER A 424 19.16 -10.54 6.65
C SER A 424 18.27 -9.54 5.89
N LEU A 425 17.05 -9.26 6.36
CA LEU A 425 16.22 -8.16 5.87
C LEU A 425 16.62 -6.84 6.53
N ASP A 426 16.75 -6.78 7.87
CA ASP A 426 17.22 -5.58 8.57
C ASP A 426 18.56 -5.05 8.00
N ALA A 427 19.50 -5.95 7.66
CA ALA A 427 20.80 -5.61 7.08
C ALA A 427 20.83 -5.46 5.53
N ARG A 428 19.67 -5.30 4.87
CA ARG A 428 19.55 -5.11 3.40
C ARG A 428 18.41 -4.19 2.96
N LEU A 429 17.39 -4.00 3.80
CA LEU A 429 16.36 -2.98 3.62
C LEU A 429 16.98 -1.63 3.94
N GLY A 430 17.58 -0.99 2.93
CA GLY A 430 18.03 0.40 3.02
C GLY A 430 17.04 1.39 2.38
N PRO A 431 17.30 2.70 2.48
CA PRO A 431 16.33 3.73 2.15
C PRO A 431 15.73 3.70 0.73
N PHE A 432 14.51 4.21 0.61
CA PHE A 432 13.85 4.54 -0.66
C PHE A 432 13.24 5.93 -0.61
N GLY A 433 12.90 6.52 -1.75
CA GLY A 433 12.41 7.90 -1.80
C GLY A 433 12.22 8.42 -3.21
N THR A 434 12.24 9.75 -3.35
CA THR A 434 12.26 10.43 -4.66
C THR A 434 12.96 11.78 -4.58
N LEU A 435 13.41 12.26 -5.73
CA LEU A 435 13.72 13.67 -5.98
C LEU A 435 12.51 14.29 -6.69
N ASP A 436 11.82 15.20 -5.99
CA ASP A 436 10.62 15.91 -6.49
C ASP A 436 11.03 17.17 -7.28
N VAL A 437 12.06 17.89 -6.82
CA VAL A 437 12.61 19.11 -7.44
C VAL A 437 14.14 19.05 -7.38
N PRO A 438 14.88 19.29 -8.48
CA PRO A 438 14.38 19.52 -9.84
C PRO A 438 13.76 18.26 -10.47
N GLY A 439 12.88 18.46 -11.45
CA GLY A 439 12.28 17.38 -12.24
C GLY A 439 13.28 16.74 -13.22
N PRO A 440 12.89 15.63 -13.88
CA PRO A 440 13.66 15.05 -14.99
C PRO A 440 13.87 16.08 -16.11
N ASP A 441 15.08 16.15 -16.64
CA ASP A 441 15.48 17.02 -17.76
C ASP A 441 15.19 18.52 -17.54
N ALA A 442 15.09 18.94 -16.27
CA ALA A 442 14.90 20.34 -15.92
C ALA A 442 16.12 21.18 -16.29
N HIS A 443 15.85 22.36 -16.85
CA HIS A 443 16.82 23.43 -17.00
C HIS A 443 17.01 24.17 -15.67
N VAL A 444 18.26 24.41 -15.29
CA VAL A 444 18.66 24.94 -13.98
C VAL A 444 19.79 25.96 -14.10
N SER A 445 19.81 26.98 -13.24
CA SER A 445 20.87 27.99 -13.21
C SER A 445 20.98 28.64 -11.84
N GLY A 446 22.19 29.07 -11.47
CA GLY A 446 22.49 29.66 -10.16
C GLY A 446 22.01 28.81 -8.98
N ALA A 447 21.45 29.45 -7.95
CA ALA A 447 20.94 28.79 -6.74
C ALA A 447 19.63 28.02 -7.01
N THR A 448 19.76 26.73 -7.31
CA THR A 448 18.67 25.81 -7.66
C THR A 448 18.20 25.03 -6.44
N ALA A 449 16.89 24.98 -6.20
CA ALA A 449 16.31 24.22 -5.09
C ALA A 449 16.35 22.71 -5.34
N VAL A 450 16.71 21.95 -4.30
CA VAL A 450 16.72 20.47 -4.30
C VAL A 450 15.80 19.99 -3.18
N GLN A 451 14.74 19.25 -3.51
CA GLN A 451 13.69 18.84 -2.56
C GLN A 451 13.10 17.47 -2.91
N GLY A 452 12.68 16.72 -1.89
CA GLY A 452 12.05 15.41 -2.06
C GLY A 452 11.66 14.78 -0.74
N TRP A 453 11.64 13.45 -0.69
CA TRP A 453 11.41 12.67 0.52
C TRP A 453 12.19 11.36 0.53
N ALA A 454 12.48 10.86 1.72
CA ALA A 454 13.15 9.58 1.94
C ALA A 454 12.46 8.82 3.09
N LEU A 455 12.28 7.52 2.95
CA LEU A 455 11.70 6.61 3.93
C LEU A 455 12.59 5.40 4.12
N ASP A 456 12.51 4.81 5.31
CA ASP A 456 13.31 3.67 5.71
C ASP A 456 12.68 2.92 6.90
N ASN A 457 12.97 1.62 7.06
CA ASN A 457 12.44 0.75 8.12
C ASN A 457 13.10 1.02 9.50
N ARG A 458 14.35 1.47 9.52
CA ARG A 458 15.12 1.87 10.71
C ARG A 458 15.10 3.38 10.92
N GLY A 459 14.89 4.13 9.84
CA GLY A 459 14.71 5.58 9.80
C GLY A 459 15.95 6.28 9.25
N VAL A 460 15.74 7.21 8.31
CA VAL A 460 16.80 7.95 7.63
C VAL A 460 17.48 8.93 8.60
N VAL A 461 18.82 8.90 8.66
CA VAL A 461 19.65 9.79 9.49
C VAL A 461 20.44 10.82 8.69
N SER A 462 20.66 10.58 7.40
CA SER A 462 21.26 11.56 6.49
C SER A 462 20.72 11.41 5.06
N VAL A 463 20.65 12.54 4.35
CA VAL A 463 20.41 12.60 2.91
C VAL A 463 21.46 13.52 2.29
N GLU A 464 22.02 13.14 1.15
CA GLU A 464 23.11 13.83 0.47
C GLU A 464 22.82 13.91 -1.04
N LEU A 465 23.26 15.00 -1.67
CA LEU A 465 23.26 15.21 -3.11
C LEU A 465 24.66 14.94 -3.67
N LEU A 466 24.75 14.21 -4.79
CA LEU A 466 25.95 14.09 -5.60
C LEU A 466 25.66 14.66 -7.00
N VAL A 467 26.67 15.25 -7.63
CA VAL A 467 26.61 15.72 -9.03
C VAL A 467 27.69 15.02 -9.83
N ASP A 468 27.34 14.23 -10.84
CA ASP A 468 28.27 13.43 -11.65
C ASP A 468 29.26 12.54 -10.83
N GLY A 469 28.81 12.04 -9.68
CA GLY A 469 29.66 11.26 -8.75
C GLY A 469 30.68 12.08 -7.95
N SER A 470 30.56 13.41 -7.92
CA SER A 470 31.36 14.31 -7.08
C SER A 470 31.14 14.09 -5.58
N PRO A 471 32.01 14.63 -4.69
CA PRO A 471 31.86 14.50 -3.25
C PRO A 471 30.49 14.99 -2.76
N ALA A 472 29.84 14.18 -1.94
CA ALA A 472 28.45 14.36 -1.57
C ALA A 472 28.23 15.61 -0.67
N VAL A 473 27.18 16.37 -0.99
CA VAL A 473 26.76 17.59 -0.29
C VAL A 473 25.57 17.26 0.61
N PRO A 474 25.62 17.51 1.93
CA PRO A 474 24.52 17.16 2.83
C PRO A 474 23.27 18.03 2.58
N LEU A 475 22.11 17.38 2.53
CA LEU A 475 20.79 18.02 2.51
C LEU A 475 20.20 18.04 3.92
N SER A 476 19.30 18.99 4.19
CA SER A 476 18.52 18.98 5.43
C SER A 476 17.41 17.95 5.32
N TYR A 477 17.24 17.11 6.35
CA TYR A 477 16.17 16.10 6.43
C TYR A 477 15.27 16.37 7.65
N GLY A 478 14.02 15.91 7.60
CA GLY A 478 13.02 16.12 8.66
C GLY A 478 11.91 17.13 8.31
N ALA A 479 11.77 17.52 7.04
CA ALA A 479 10.67 18.38 6.61
C ALA A 479 9.33 17.61 6.60
N SER A 480 8.22 18.31 6.90
CA SER A 480 6.91 17.66 6.99
C SER A 480 6.34 17.27 5.62
N ARG A 481 6.01 16.00 5.44
CA ARG A 481 5.43 15.38 4.24
C ARG A 481 4.29 14.41 4.63
N PRO A 482 3.15 14.92 5.11
CA PRO A 482 2.00 14.08 5.47
C PRO A 482 1.40 13.37 4.25
N ASP A 483 1.53 13.95 3.06
CA ASP A 483 1.17 13.35 1.76
C ASP A 483 1.89 12.01 1.53
N VAL A 484 3.20 11.97 1.81
CA VAL A 484 4.02 10.76 1.68
C VAL A 484 3.59 9.70 2.69
N CYS A 485 3.30 10.10 3.93
CA CYS A 485 2.94 9.20 5.00
C CYS A 485 1.47 8.72 4.98
N LEU A 486 0.60 9.35 4.17
CA LEU A 486 -0.69 8.77 3.78
C LEU A 486 -0.52 7.65 2.74
N VAL A 487 0.45 7.79 1.82
CA VAL A 487 0.76 6.74 0.84
C VAL A 487 1.59 5.61 1.45
N TRP A 488 2.51 5.89 2.35
CA TRP A 488 3.39 4.92 3.02
C TRP A 488 3.29 5.04 4.56
N PRO A 489 2.19 4.59 5.16
CA PRO A 489 1.97 4.74 6.59
C PRO A 489 2.85 3.82 7.45
N GLY A 490 3.10 4.25 8.69
CA GLY A 490 3.79 3.48 9.73
C GLY A 490 5.32 3.48 9.67
N TYR A 491 5.95 4.02 8.62
CA TYR A 491 7.42 4.12 8.55
C TYR A 491 8.00 5.11 9.58
N ALA A 492 9.24 4.86 9.99
CA ALA A 492 9.96 5.68 10.95
C ALA A 492 10.13 7.12 10.44
N GLY A 493 9.96 8.10 11.33
CA GLY A 493 10.10 9.53 11.04
C GLY A 493 8.82 10.22 10.55
N CYS A 494 7.79 9.51 10.09
CA CYS A 494 6.54 10.11 9.61
C CYS A 494 5.89 11.09 10.63
N PRO A 495 5.48 12.32 10.24
CA PRO A 495 5.51 12.90 8.89
C PRO A 495 6.80 13.66 8.51
N ALA A 496 7.81 13.72 9.36
CA ALA A 496 9.07 14.44 9.15
C ALA A 496 10.04 13.66 8.23
N VAL A 497 9.64 13.45 6.98
CA VAL A 497 10.32 12.55 6.01
C VAL A 497 10.75 13.24 4.71
N GLY A 498 10.53 14.55 4.61
CA GLY A 498 11.02 15.37 3.50
C GLY A 498 12.49 15.78 3.66
N PHE A 499 13.18 15.94 2.54
CA PHE A 499 14.51 16.57 2.49
C PHE A 499 14.50 17.86 1.65
N SER A 500 15.42 18.78 1.95
CA SER A 500 15.62 20.01 1.19
C SER A 500 17.05 20.56 1.26
N GLY A 501 17.44 21.30 0.22
CA GLY A 501 18.70 22.04 0.14
C GLY A 501 18.79 22.85 -1.15
N THR A 502 20.01 23.30 -1.48
CA THR A 502 20.28 24.15 -2.65
C THR A 502 21.54 23.64 -3.36
N LEU A 503 21.44 23.45 -4.67
CA LEU A 503 22.57 23.27 -5.58
C LEU A 503 22.98 24.64 -6.14
N ASP A 504 24.27 24.97 -6.12
CA ASP A 504 24.77 26.10 -6.90
C ASP A 504 25.20 25.61 -8.30
N ALA A 505 24.30 25.77 -9.26
CA ALA A 505 24.54 25.41 -10.65
C ALA A 505 25.51 26.37 -11.35
N SER A 506 25.81 27.55 -10.78
CA SER A 506 26.79 28.49 -11.40
C SER A 506 28.25 28.02 -11.30
N ALA A 507 28.51 26.97 -10.50
CA ALA A 507 29.79 26.28 -10.43
C ALA A 507 29.91 25.09 -11.42
N LEU A 508 28.86 24.80 -12.19
CA LEU A 508 28.82 23.73 -13.19
C LEU A 508 29.05 24.28 -14.60
N THR A 509 29.38 23.40 -15.55
CA THR A 509 29.40 23.74 -16.98
C THR A 509 27.98 23.90 -17.51
N PRO A 510 27.71 24.74 -18.53
CA PRO A 510 26.37 24.91 -19.12
C PRO A 510 26.01 23.72 -20.04
N CYS A 511 25.90 22.53 -19.45
CA CYS A 511 25.73 21.25 -20.13
C CYS A 511 24.73 20.34 -19.37
N GLY A 512 24.55 19.11 -19.85
CA GLY A 512 23.84 18.06 -19.09
C GLY A 512 24.66 17.57 -17.90
N HIS A 513 24.00 17.31 -16.77
CA HIS A 513 24.58 16.81 -15.52
C HIS A 513 23.67 15.76 -14.87
N ILE A 514 24.23 14.82 -14.11
CA ILE A 514 23.49 13.83 -13.31
C ILE A 514 23.46 14.26 -11.84
N LEU A 515 22.25 14.43 -11.30
CA LEU A 515 22.01 14.56 -9.86
C LEU A 515 21.64 13.19 -9.28
N GLU A 516 22.35 12.74 -8.26
CA GLU A 516 21.99 11.58 -7.45
C GLU A 516 21.65 12.00 -6.02
N VAL A 517 20.58 11.46 -5.46
CA VAL A 517 20.27 11.60 -4.02
C VAL A 517 20.59 10.29 -3.33
N ARG A 518 21.53 10.32 -2.38
CA ARG A 518 21.84 9.20 -1.48
C ARG A 518 21.18 9.44 -0.13
N ALA A 519 20.54 8.42 0.43
CA ALA A 519 20.06 8.43 1.81
C ALA A 519 20.71 7.29 2.60
N THR A 520 20.90 7.51 3.91
CA THR A 520 21.47 6.52 4.85
C THR A 520 20.58 6.38 6.07
N ASP A 521 20.38 5.15 6.55
CA ASP A 521 19.56 4.84 7.73
C ASP A 521 20.33 4.76 9.06
N ALA A 522 19.59 4.52 10.14
CA ALA A 522 20.11 4.42 11.50
C ALA A 522 20.94 3.15 11.80
N ASP A 523 20.87 2.11 10.97
CA ASP A 523 21.68 0.89 11.09
C ASP A 523 22.91 0.91 10.16
N GLY A 524 22.95 1.85 9.21
CA GLY A 524 24.08 2.15 8.33
C GLY A 524 23.89 1.71 6.87
N ASN A 525 22.71 1.25 6.44
CA ASN A 525 22.50 0.96 5.02
C ASN A 525 22.39 2.30 4.25
N ALA A 526 23.15 2.43 3.15
CA ALA A 526 23.17 3.63 2.31
C ALA A 526 22.79 3.28 0.87
N ARG A 527 21.90 4.08 0.26
CA ARG A 527 21.31 3.79 -1.05
C ARG A 527 21.09 5.07 -1.85
N THR A 528 21.42 5.07 -3.15
CA THR A 528 20.91 6.07 -4.08
C THR A 528 19.40 5.86 -4.21
N ILE A 529 18.61 6.83 -3.78
CA ILE A 529 17.14 6.77 -3.76
C ILE A 529 16.49 7.45 -4.96
N ALA A 530 17.22 8.32 -5.65
CA ALA A 530 16.80 8.95 -6.89
C ALA A 530 18.02 9.35 -7.73
N ALA A 531 17.87 9.29 -9.05
CA ALA A 531 18.80 9.86 -10.02
C ALA A 531 18.00 10.67 -11.07
N ARG A 532 18.52 11.82 -11.48
CA ARG A 532 17.93 12.69 -12.52
C ARG A 532 19.03 13.26 -13.41
N ARG A 533 18.77 13.37 -14.70
CA ARG A 533 19.50 14.31 -15.56
C ARG A 533 18.87 15.70 -15.44
N VAL A 534 19.70 16.73 -15.46
CA VAL A 534 19.33 18.15 -15.56
C VAL A 534 20.24 18.82 -16.60
N PHE A 535 19.86 20.01 -17.07
CA PHE A 535 20.67 20.83 -17.97
C PHE A 535 20.96 22.18 -17.32
N VAL A 536 22.22 22.61 -17.33
CA VAL A 536 22.62 23.90 -16.76
C VAL A 536 22.59 24.96 -17.87
N ASP A 537 21.88 26.06 -17.64
CA ASP A 537 21.88 27.22 -18.53
C ASP A 537 23.09 28.13 -18.26
N GLY A 538 23.61 28.78 -19.30
CA GLY A 538 24.80 29.68 -19.27
C GLY A 538 24.49 31.17 -19.12
#